data_AF-A0A7K1K2K3-F1
#
_entry.id   AF-A0A7K1K2K3-F1
#
_cell.length_a   1.000
_cell.length_b   1.000
_cell.length_c   1.000
_cell.angle_alpha   90.00
_cell.angle_beta   90.00
_cell.angle_gamma   90.00
#
_symmetry.space_group_name_H-M   'P 1'
#
loop_
_entity.id
_entity.type
_entity.pdbx_description
1 polymer ?
#
loop_
_entity_poly.entity_id
_entity_poly.type
_entity_poly.pdbx_seq_one_letter_code
_entity_poly.pdbx_strand_id
1 'polypeptide(L)'
;YLCEVHHIHEWAHGGTTDIDRLTFACPAHHRLLSQGWTTRKQPDGTTEWIPPPQLNLGSSELAGQTRHDHIIHQRSDGIGRSRPHRQQPAEHEVPR
;
A
#
# COMPACT_ATOMS: atom_id res chain seq x y z
N TYR A 1 -0.77 -8.76 6.03
CA TYR A 1 -0.75 -7.30 6.27
C TYR A 1 0.68 -6.90 6.61
N LEU A 2 1.33 -6.08 5.77
CA LEU A 2 2.75 -5.68 5.90
C LEU A 2 2.95 -4.20 5.50
N CYS A 3 1.95 -3.36 5.75
CA CYS A 3 1.92 -1.98 5.32
C CYS A 3 1.38 -1.09 6.44
N GLU A 4 1.99 0.08 6.58
CA GLU A 4 1.76 1.11 7.58
C GLU A 4 1.39 2.42 6.85
N VAL A 5 0.60 3.27 7.50
CA VAL A 5 0.22 4.59 6.99
C VAL A 5 1.10 5.63 7.64
N HIS A 6 1.85 6.37 6.83
CA HIS A 6 2.66 7.51 7.24
C HIS A 6 1.91 8.82 6.94
N HIS A 7 1.85 9.74 7.91
CA HIS A 7 1.39 11.12 7.71
C HIS A 7 2.56 12.02 7.31
N ILE A 8 2.47 12.65 6.14
CA ILE A 8 3.53 13.52 5.59
C ILE A 8 3.78 14.75 6.47
N HIS A 9 2.72 15.29 7.08
CA HIS A 9 2.83 16.17 8.25
C HIS A 9 2.47 15.34 9.47
N GLU A 10 3.40 15.19 10.42
CA GLU A 10 3.25 14.27 11.55
C GLU A 10 1.94 14.47 12.32
N TRP A 11 1.24 13.37 12.61
CA TRP A 11 -0.05 13.42 13.31
C TRP A 11 0.06 14.12 14.67
N ALA A 12 1.15 13.86 15.41
CA ALA A 12 1.47 14.50 16.68
C ALA A 12 1.71 16.03 16.59
N HIS A 13 1.83 16.57 15.38
CA HIS A 13 1.98 18.01 15.09
C HIS A 13 0.76 18.60 14.38
N GLY A 14 -0.39 17.90 14.43
CA GLY A 14 -1.64 18.34 13.77
C GLY A 14 -1.80 17.81 12.34
N GLY A 15 -1.09 16.74 11.96
CA GLY A 15 -1.29 16.03 10.71
C GLY A 15 -2.74 15.58 10.50
N THR A 16 -3.33 16.00 9.38
CA THR A 16 -4.69 15.57 8.98
C THR A 16 -4.65 14.23 8.26
N THR A 17 -5.69 13.42 8.47
CA THR A 17 -5.86 12.11 7.82
C THR A 17 -6.54 12.27 6.46
N ASP A 18 -5.93 13.05 5.56
CA ASP A 18 -6.38 13.26 4.18
C ASP A 18 -5.61 12.34 3.22
N ILE A 19 -6.26 11.77 2.20
CA ILE A 19 -5.59 10.84 1.26
C ILE A 19 -4.36 11.46 0.55
N ASP A 20 -4.36 12.78 0.38
CA ASP A 20 -3.27 13.56 -0.22
C ASP A 20 -2.12 13.86 0.77
N ARG A 21 -2.34 13.66 2.08
CA ARG A 21 -1.34 13.84 3.14
C ARG A 21 -0.83 12.53 3.74
N LEU A 22 -1.24 11.41 3.17
CA LEU A 22 -0.86 10.07 3.60
C LEU A 22 -0.04 9.31 2.53
N THR A 23 0.87 8.49 3.01
CA THR A 23 1.71 7.58 2.21
C THR A 23 1.66 6.18 2.80
N PHE A 24 1.54 5.17 1.95
CA PHE A 24 1.69 3.77 2.34
C PHE A 24 3.16 3.35 2.29
N ALA A 25 3.68 2.81 3.40
CA ALA A 25 5.04 2.28 3.50
C ALA A 25 5.03 0.86 4.08
N CYS A 26 6.06 0.06 3.81
CA CYS A 26 6.30 -1.15 4.61
C CYS A 26 7.12 -0.77 5.86
N PRO A 27 7.13 -1.59 6.94
CA PRO A 27 7.85 -1.26 8.17
C PRO A 27 9.35 -0.97 7.98
N ALA A 28 9.98 -1.54 6.95
CA ALA A 28 11.38 -1.26 6.62
C ALA A 28 11.58 0.16 6.04
N HIS A 29 10.72 0.58 5.11
CA HIS A 29 10.77 1.92 4.54
C HIS A 29 10.27 2.99 5.53
N HIS A 30 9.26 2.69 6.35
CA HIS A 30 8.75 3.63 7.35
C HIS A 30 9.83 4.02 8.38
N ARG A 31 10.73 3.08 8.74
CA ARG A 31 11.91 3.36 9.59
C ARG A 31 12.95 4.30 8.97
N LEU A 32 12.91 4.58 7.66
CA LEU A 32 13.85 5.51 7.02
C LEU A 32 13.59 6.96 7.44
N LEU A 33 12.35 7.30 7.81
CA LEU A 33 11.98 8.63 8.28
C LEU A 33 12.74 9.00 9.57
N SER A 34 12.85 8.05 10.51
CA SER A 34 13.67 8.17 11.71
C SER A 34 15.19 8.25 11.43
N GLN A 35 15.61 8.07 10.18
CA GLN A 35 17.00 8.16 9.70
C GLN A 35 17.23 9.41 8.83
N GLY A 36 16.32 10.40 8.89
CA GLY A 36 16.46 11.68 8.19
C GLY A 36 15.97 11.69 6.74
N TRP A 37 15.34 10.63 6.27
CA TRP A 37 14.55 10.69 5.04
C TRP A 37 13.25 11.47 5.29
N THR A 38 12.74 12.12 4.24
CA THR A 38 11.41 12.76 4.26
C THR A 38 10.61 12.33 3.04
N THR A 39 9.29 12.54 3.05
CA THR A 39 8.44 12.22 1.90
C THR A 39 7.62 13.42 1.43
N ARG A 40 7.29 13.45 0.14
CA ARG A 40 6.45 14.48 -0.48
C ARG A 40 5.41 13.85 -1.39
N LYS A 41 4.13 14.21 -1.21
CA LYS A 41 3.08 13.90 -2.17
C LYS A 41 3.19 14.83 -3.37
N GLN A 42 3.07 14.28 -4.57
CA GLN A 42 3.01 15.05 -5.81
C GLN A 42 1.54 15.19 -6.26
N PRO A 43 1.19 16.22 -7.06
CA PRO A 43 -0.18 16.43 -7.53
C PRO A 43 -0.75 15.29 -8.39
N ASP A 44 0.10 14.40 -8.92
CA ASP A 44 -0.30 13.22 -9.69
C ASP A 44 -0.59 11.98 -8.80
N GLY A 45 -0.53 12.16 -7.46
CA GLY A 45 -0.76 11.12 -6.46
C GLY A 45 0.48 10.31 -6.07
N THR A 46 1.60 10.46 -6.77
CA THR A 46 2.84 9.73 -6.45
C THR A 46 3.52 10.27 -5.18
N THR A 47 4.34 9.45 -4.53
CA THR A 47 5.13 9.87 -3.36
C THR A 47 6.61 9.82 -3.67
N GLU A 48 7.29 10.95 -3.50
CA GLU A 48 8.73 11.08 -3.57
C GLU A 48 9.34 10.81 -2.20
N TRP A 49 10.49 10.13 -2.18
CA TRP A 49 11.31 9.90 -0.99
C TRP A 49 12.59 10.72 -1.12
N ILE A 50 12.75 11.69 -0.24
CA ILE A 50 13.83 12.68 -0.27
C ILE A 50 14.92 12.22 0.72
N PRO A 51 16.16 11.97 0.27
CA PRO A 51 17.24 11.52 1.13
C PRO A 51 17.72 12.65 2.08
N PRO A 52 18.35 12.30 3.23
CA PRO A 52 18.98 13.30 4.08
C PRO A 52 20.11 14.04 3.35
N PRO A 53 20.40 15.32 3.65
CA PRO A 53 21.33 16.16 2.87
C PRO A 53 22.77 15.62 2.73
N GLN A 54 23.22 14.78 3.65
CA GLN A 54 24.55 14.13 3.59
C GLN A 54 24.61 12.96 2.60
N LEU A 55 23.46 12.43 2.19
CA LEU A 55 23.34 11.32 1.24
C LEU A 55 23.06 11.88 -0.17
N ASN A 56 24.09 12.42 -0.81
CA ASN A 56 24.01 12.83 -2.20
C ASN A 56 23.99 11.59 -3.13
N LEU A 57 22.80 11.01 -3.28
CA LEU A 57 22.48 10.11 -4.38
C LEU A 57 22.45 10.95 -5.65
N GLY A 58 23.63 11.09 -6.28
CA GLY A 58 23.78 11.90 -7.49
C GLY A 58 22.69 11.57 -8.51
N SER A 59 22.03 12.61 -9.04
CA SER A 59 20.79 12.52 -9.82
C SER A 59 20.96 11.71 -11.11
N SER A 60 20.93 10.39 -10.98
CA SER A 60 20.63 9.48 -12.07
C SER A 60 19.15 9.66 -12.38
N GLU A 61 18.84 10.31 -13.50
CA GLU A 61 17.47 10.47 -13.98
C GLU A 61 16.83 9.08 -14.09
N LEU A 62 15.87 8.78 -13.20
CA LEU A 62 15.18 7.51 -13.15
C LEU A 62 14.17 7.41 -14.30
N ALA A 63 14.68 7.18 -15.50
CA ALA A 63 13.91 6.68 -16.61
C ALA A 63 13.30 5.31 -16.20
N GLY A 64 12.02 5.31 -15.84
CA GLY A 64 11.31 4.13 -15.38
C GLY A 64 10.87 4.16 -13.92
N GLN A 65 10.23 5.25 -13.46
CA GLN A 65 9.26 5.12 -12.37
C GLN A 65 8.08 4.28 -12.86
N THR A 66 8.19 2.96 -12.73
CA THR A 66 7.07 2.03 -12.93
C THR A 66 5.98 2.38 -11.93
N ARG A 67 4.92 3.04 -12.42
CA ARG A 67 3.71 3.31 -11.64
C ARG A 67 3.20 1.98 -11.06
N HIS A 68 2.88 1.99 -9.77
CA HIS A 68 2.40 0.82 -9.04
C HIS A 68 0.87 0.61 -9.24
N ASP A 69 0.33 0.97 -10.40
CA ASP A 69 -1.10 1.05 -10.70
C ASP A 69 -1.62 0.05 -11.75
N HIS A 70 -0.78 -0.90 -12.23
CA HIS A 70 -1.26 -1.98 -13.13
C HIS A 70 -0.70 -3.38 -12.85
N ILE A 71 -1.21 -4.04 -11.81
CA ILE A 71 -1.26 -5.51 -11.74
C ILE A 71 -2.72 -5.94 -11.78
N ILE A 72 -3.30 -5.93 -12.98
CA ILE A 72 -4.50 -6.74 -13.26
C ILE A 72 -4.05 -8.19 -13.39
N HIS A 73 -4.61 -9.08 -12.56
CA HIS A 73 -4.38 -10.52 -12.66
C HIS A 73 -5.00 -11.09 -13.95
N GLN A 74 -4.32 -10.95 -15.09
CA GLN A 74 -4.57 -11.83 -16.23
C GLN A 74 -3.97 -13.20 -15.91
N ARG A 75 -4.85 -14.18 -15.64
CA ARG A 75 -4.49 -15.59 -15.48
C ARG A 75 -4.54 -16.26 -16.85
N SER A 76 -3.38 -16.60 -17.41
CA SER A 76 -3.27 -17.22 -18.74
C SER A 76 -3.82 -18.65 -18.82
N ASP A 77 -3.71 -19.41 -17.73
CA ASP A 77 -3.83 -20.87 -17.77
C ASP A 77 -5.18 -21.34 -17.19
N GLY A 78 -6.19 -21.37 -18.07
CA GLY A 78 -7.56 -21.71 -17.72
C GLY A 78 -7.80 -23.20 -17.45
N ILE A 79 -7.69 -23.65 -16.19
CA ILE A 79 -8.48 -24.76 -15.63
C ILE A 79 -9.00 -24.35 -14.24
N GLY A 80 -10.25 -23.87 -14.18
CA GLY A 80 -10.96 -23.63 -12.92
C GLY A 80 -11.78 -24.85 -12.50
N ARG A 81 -11.29 -25.64 -11.54
CA ARG A 81 -12.04 -26.80 -11.03
C ARG A 81 -13.04 -26.37 -9.95
N SER A 82 -14.29 -26.13 -10.35
CA SER A 82 -15.39 -25.78 -9.43
C SER A 82 -15.54 -26.84 -8.32
N ARG A 83 -15.55 -26.39 -7.06
CA ARG A 83 -15.88 -27.24 -5.90
C ARG A 83 -17.41 -27.38 -5.85
N PRO A 84 -17.99 -28.59 -5.85
CA PRO A 84 -19.44 -28.73 -5.73
C PRO A 84 -19.90 -28.32 -4.33
N HIS A 85 -20.90 -27.46 -4.29
CA HIS A 85 -21.57 -27.02 -3.06
C HIS A 85 -22.37 -28.19 -2.46
N ARG A 86 -21.90 -28.74 -1.33
CA ARG A 86 -22.65 -29.76 -0.58
C ARG A 86 -23.69 -29.07 0.28
N GLN A 87 -24.95 -29.12 -0.15
CA GLN A 87 -26.09 -28.70 0.64
C GLN A 87 -26.18 -29.58 1.91
N GLN A 88 -26.43 -28.95 3.05
CA GLN A 88 -26.82 -29.65 4.29
C GLN A 88 -28.36 -29.80 4.25
N PRO A 89 -28.93 -30.95 4.63
CA PRO A 89 -30.37 -31.12 4.71
C PRO A 89 -30.97 -30.30 5.87
N ALA A 90 -32.27 -30.00 5.78
CA ALA A 90 -32.97 -29.18 6.75
C ALA A 90 -33.34 -29.97 8.02
N GLU A 91 -32.95 -29.46 9.18
CA GLU A 91 -33.46 -29.90 10.48
C GLU A 91 -34.95 -29.51 10.59
N HIS A 92 -35.81 -30.49 10.87
CA HIS A 92 -37.24 -30.28 11.11
C HIS A 92 -37.48 -29.83 12.56
N GLU A 93 -38.21 -28.72 12.72
CA GLU A 93 -39.02 -28.41 13.92
C GLU A 93 -40.18 -29.45 14.00
N VAL A 94 -40.87 -29.82 15.10
CA VAL A 94 -41.23 -29.26 16.42
C VAL A 94 -41.55 -30.49 17.34
N PRO A 95 -42.46 -30.45 18.34
CA PRO A 95 -42.49 -29.75 19.63
C PRO A 95 -42.21 -30.77 20.80
N ARG A 96 -42.42 -30.52 22.10
CA ARG A 96 -43.03 -29.44 22.88
C ARG A 96 -42.13 -29.07 24.07
#